data_AF-A0A5C0XQQ1-F1
#
_entry.id   AF-A0A5C0XQQ1-F1
#
_cell.length_a   1.000
_cell.length_b   1.000
_cell.length_c   1.000
_cell.angle_alpha   90.00
_cell.angle_beta   90.00
_cell.angle_gamma   90.00
#
_symmetry.space_group_name_H-M   'P 1'
#
loop_
_entity.id
_entity.type
_entity.pdbx_description
1 polymer ?
#
loop_
_entity_poly.entity_id
_entity_poly.type
_entity_poly.pdbx_seq_one_letter_code
_entity_poly.pdbx_strand_id
1 'polypeptide(L)'
;MKWDKKWNDGIILALETAFISWFTYAFLYQNYLLYKWHRGSPLPSKIPFVLAGIFVGLAFLAWKGRNLLKPLRENNGGALDERS
;
A
#
# COMPACT_ATOMS: atom_id res chain seq x y z
N MET A 1 -25.64 -12.23 -2.29
CA MET A 1 -24.28 -12.35 -2.85
C MET A 1 -23.29 -11.62 -1.94
N LYS A 2 -22.70 -12.32 -0.95
CA LYS A 2 -21.75 -11.73 0.02
C LYS A 2 -20.28 -12.03 -0.34
N TRP A 3 -20.07 -12.95 -1.28
CA TRP A 3 -18.77 -13.41 -1.74
C TRP A 3 -18.11 -12.43 -2.73
N ASP A 4 -18.87 -11.83 -3.63
CA ASP A 4 -18.33 -10.91 -4.66
C ASP A 4 -17.74 -9.64 -4.06
N LYS A 5 -18.36 -9.14 -2.98
CA LYS A 5 -17.91 -7.91 -2.31
C LYS A 5 -16.53 -8.06 -1.68
N LYS A 6 -16.25 -9.21 -1.07
CA LYS A 6 -14.99 -9.46 -0.36
C LYS A 6 -13.80 -9.59 -1.32
N TRP A 7 -14.02 -10.18 -2.49
CA TRP A 7 -13.03 -10.26 -3.56
C TRP A 7 -12.77 -8.88 -4.19
N ASN A 8 -13.82 -8.08 -4.41
CA ASN A 8 -13.67 -6.72 -4.89
C ASN A 8 -12.85 -5.85 -3.93
N ASP A 9 -13.12 -5.93 -2.63
CA ASP A 9 -12.37 -5.16 -1.62
C ASP A 9 -10.88 -5.53 -1.60
N GLY A 10 -10.55 -6.83 -1.76
CA GLY A 10 -9.17 -7.30 -1.87
C GLY A 10 -8.45 -6.82 -3.13
N ILE A 11 -9.13 -6.85 -4.28
CA ILE A 11 -8.60 -6.36 -5.56
C ILE A 11 -8.37 -4.85 -5.51
N ILE A 12 -9.32 -4.10 -4.96
CA ILE A 12 -9.19 -2.64 -4.78
C ILE A 12 -7.99 -2.33 -3.88
N LEU A 13 -7.85 -3.03 -2.75
CA LEU A 13 -6.71 -2.86 -1.84
C LEU A 13 -5.38 -3.14 -2.54
N ALA A 14 -5.31 -4.19 -3.35
CA ALA A 14 -4.11 -4.53 -4.11
C ALA A 14 -3.77 -3.45 -5.14
N LEU A 15 -4.77 -2.96 -5.89
CA LEU A 15 -4.59 -1.89 -6.87
C LEU A 15 -4.14 -0.59 -6.21
N GLU A 16 -4.80 -0.15 -5.14
CA GLU A 16 -4.40 1.05 -4.40
C GLU A 16 -2.98 0.94 -3.86
N THR A 17 -2.62 -0.21 -3.30
CA THR A 17 -1.26 -0.46 -2.80
C THR A 17 -0.24 -0.38 -3.93
N ALA A 18 -0.54 -0.99 -5.08
CA ALA A 18 0.31 -0.93 -6.26
C ALA A 18 0.45 0.51 -6.79
N PHE A 19 -0.66 1.25 -6.88
CA PHE A 19 -0.67 2.65 -7.30
C PHE A 19 0.14 3.54 -6.36
N ILE A 20 -0.02 3.40 -5.03
CA ILE A 20 0.73 4.18 -4.03
C ILE A 20 2.22 3.86 -4.08
N SER A 21 2.58 2.58 -4.17
CA SER A 21 3.98 2.15 -4.27
C SER A 21 4.63 2.70 -5.54
N TRP A 22 3.94 2.54 -6.68
CA TRP A 22 4.38 3.03 -7.98
C TRP A 22 4.51 4.55 -7.99
N PHE A 23 3.50 5.26 -7.49
CA PHE A 23 3.47 6.71 -7.44
C PHE A 23 4.59 7.25 -6.55
N THR A 24 4.83 6.63 -5.40
CA THR A 24 5.94 7.01 -4.49
C THR A 24 7.29 6.84 -5.18
N TYR A 25 7.52 5.69 -5.83
CA TYR A 25 8.73 5.45 -6.60
C TYR A 25 8.91 6.50 -7.71
N ALA A 26 7.87 6.71 -8.53
CA ALA A 26 7.93 7.62 -9.65
C ALA A 26 8.15 9.07 -9.19
N PHE A 27 7.41 9.51 -8.17
CA PHE A 27 7.55 10.84 -7.61
C PHE A 27 8.95 11.10 -7.08
N LEU A 28 9.51 10.20 -6.25
CA LEU A 28 10.84 10.37 -5.68
C LEU A 28 11.94 10.30 -6.74
N TYR A 29 11.85 9.36 -7.70
CA TYR A 29 12.86 9.21 -8.74
C TYR A 29 12.84 10.41 -9.71
N GLN A 30 11.66 10.86 -10.13
CA GLN A 30 11.53 12.05 -10.99
C GLN A 30 12.04 13.31 -10.27
N ASN A 31 11.70 13.49 -9.00
CA ASN A 31 12.24 14.60 -8.20
C ASN A 31 13.77 14.52 -8.09
N TYR A 32 14.34 13.34 -7.82
CA TYR A 32 15.78 13.19 -7.75
C TYR A 32 16.47 13.57 -9.07
N LEU A 33 15.91 13.13 -10.21
CA LEU A 33 16.44 13.49 -11.52
C LEU A 33 16.38 15.01 -11.76
N LEU A 34 15.27 15.65 -11.39
CA LEU A 34 15.12 17.11 -11.49
C LEU A 34 16.17 17.87 -10.66
N TYR A 35 16.46 17.41 -9.43
CA TYR A 35 17.32 18.15 -8.51
C TYR A 35 18.81 17.83 -8.62
N LYS A 36 19.17 16.57 -8.92
CA LYS A 36 20.56 16.10 -8.84
C LYS A 36 21.13 15.62 -10.16
N TRP A 37 20.31 15.36 -11.17
CA TRP A 37 20.80 14.85 -12.44
C TRP A 37 20.97 15.99 -13.45
N HIS A 38 22.22 16.45 -13.60
CA HIS A 38 22.62 17.36 -14.66
C HIS A 38 23.15 16.55 -15.86
N ARG A 39 22.82 17.00 -17.09
CA ARG A 39 23.17 16.30 -18.35
C ARG A 39 24.66 15.91 -18.36
N GLY A 40 24.94 14.64 -18.68
CA GLY A 40 26.30 14.09 -18.76
C GLY A 40 26.73 13.25 -17.55
N SER A 41 25.98 13.26 -16.44
CA SER A 41 26.25 12.39 -15.29
C SER A 41 25.65 10.99 -15.45
N PRO A 42 26.32 9.92 -14.99
CA PRO A 42 25.78 8.57 -15.03
C PRO A 42 24.43 8.51 -14.31
N LEU A 43 23.51 7.70 -14.85
CA LEU A 43 22.16 7.61 -14.33
C LEU A 43 22.21 7.10 -12.88
N PRO A 44 21.61 7.82 -11.91
CA PRO A 44 21.60 7.40 -10.52
C PRO A 44 20.88 6.05 -10.36
N SER A 45 21.33 5.24 -9.41
CA SER A 45 20.70 3.95 -9.12
C SER A 45 19.23 4.14 -8.71
N LYS A 46 18.35 3.34 -9.29
CA LYS A 46 16.91 3.33 -9.00
C LYS A 46 16.56 2.60 -7.70
N ILE A 47 17.48 1.76 -7.21
CA ILE A 47 17.30 0.87 -6.06
C ILE A 47 16.75 1.58 -4.81
N PRO A 48 17.33 2.71 -4.32
CA PRO A 48 16.81 3.35 -3.12
C PRO A 48 15.36 3.83 -3.26
N PHE A 49 14.95 4.25 -4.47
CA PHE A 49 13.60 4.72 -4.75
C PHE A 49 12.59 3.56 -4.85
N VAL A 50 13.02 2.43 -5.40
CA VAL A 50 12.22 1.20 -5.43
C VAL A 50 11.98 0.70 -4.01
N LEU A 51 13.02 0.67 -3.17
CA LEU A 51 12.88 0.31 -1.76
C LEU A 51 11.92 1.24 -1.03
N ALA A 52 12.04 2.56 -1.23
CA ALA A 52 11.11 3.53 -0.66
C ALA A 52 9.66 3.28 -1.07
N GLY A 53 9.42 3.02 -2.36
CA GLY A 53 8.09 2.66 -2.87
C GLY A 53 7.53 1.39 -2.22
N ILE A 54 8.34 0.34 -2.08
CA ILE A 54 7.96 -0.91 -1.41
C ILE A 54 7.62 -0.68 0.07
N PHE A 55 8.45 0.08 0.79
CA PHE A 55 8.20 0.37 2.21
C PHE A 55 6.89 1.14 2.41
N VAL A 56 6.62 2.15 1.58
CA VAL A 56 5.37 2.91 1.65
C VAL A 56 4.18 2.04 1.27
N GLY A 57 4.30 1.20 0.25
CA GLY A 57 3.29 0.21 -0.12
C GLY A 57 2.93 -0.75 1.01
N LEU A 58 3.94 -1.35 1.64
CA LEU A 58 3.75 -2.27 2.77
C LEU A 58 3.12 -1.56 3.97
N ALA A 59 3.55 -0.34 4.27
CA ALA A 59 2.96 0.47 5.35
C ALA A 59 1.48 0.76 5.09
N PHE A 60 1.13 1.16 3.86
CA PHE A 60 -0.26 1.39 3.45
C PHE A 60 -1.10 0.12 3.54
N LEU A 61 -0.59 -1.00 3.02
CA LEU A 61 -1.27 -2.29 3.04
C LEU A 61 -1.53 -2.75 4.48
N ALA A 62 -0.54 -2.64 5.36
CA ALA A 62 -0.70 -3.00 6.77
C ALA A 62 -1.73 -2.10 7.48
N TRP A 63 -1.69 -0.79 7.20
CA TRP A 63 -2.62 0.16 7.79
C TRP A 63 -4.07 -0.08 7.32
N LYS A 64 -4.30 -0.15 6.01
CA LYS A 64 -5.64 -0.35 5.44
C LYS A 64 -6.17 -1.75 5.70
N GLY A 65 -5.32 -2.78 5.64
CA GLY A 65 -5.67 -4.15 5.96
C GLY A 65 -6.14 -4.32 7.41
N ARG A 66 -5.45 -3.70 8.38
CA ARG A 66 -5.92 -3.69 9.78
C ARG A 66 -7.27 -3.00 9.95
N ASN A 67 -7.49 -1.89 9.25
CA ASN A 67 -8.77 -1.18 9.31
C ASN A 67 -9.92 -1.95 8.66
N LEU A 68 -9.66 -2.72 7.59
CA LEU A 68 -10.63 -3.63 6.99
C LEU A 68 -10.98 -4.82 7.90
N LEU A 69 -10.03 -5.31 8.71
CA LEU A 69 -10.26 -6.43 9.64
C LEU A 69 -10.96 -6.02 10.95
N LYS A 70 -10.83 -4.77 11.40
CA LYS A 70 -11.49 -4.27 12.64
C LYS A 70 -12.99 -4.56 12.71
N PRO A 71 -13.83 -4.21 11.70
CA PRO A 71 -15.27 -4.47 11.76
C PRO A 71 -15.62 -5.97 11.73
N LEU A 72 -14.75 -6.84 11.22
CA LEU A 72 -14.93 -8.29 11.30
C LEU A 72 -14.60 -8.86 12.69
N ARG A 73 -13.61 -8.26 13.38
CA ARG A 73 -13.18 -8.70 14.71
C ARG A 73 -14.20 -8.34 15.79
N GLU A 74 -14.82 -7.18 15.68
CA GLU A 74 -15.80 -6.67 16.65
C GLU A 74 -17.12 -7.47 16.61
N ASN A 75 -17.56 -7.86 15.42
CA ASN A 75 -18.76 -8.70 15.23
C ASN A 75 -18.59 -10.12 15.80
N ASN A 76 -17.38 -10.68 15.71
CA ASN A 76 -17.07 -12.00 16.29
C ASN A 76 -16.82 -11.96 17.81
N GLY A 77 -16.42 -10.80 18.36
CA GLY A 77 -16.23 -10.60 19.80
C GLY A 77 -17.56 -10.51 20.56
N GLY A 78 -18.54 -9.78 20.00
CA GLY A 78 -19.87 -9.67 20.62
C GLY A 78 -20.64 -10.99 20.67
N ALA A 79 -20.47 -11.87 19.67
CA ALA A 79 -21.11 -13.18 19.66
C ALA A 79 -20.53 -14.18 20.68
N LEU A 80 -19.32 -13.93 21.22
CA LEU A 80 -18.69 -14.76 22.25
C LEU A 80 -19.01 -14.29 23.66
N ASP A 81 -19.36 -13.01 23.84
CA ASP A 81 -19.70 -12.41 25.14
C ASP A 81 -21.19 -12.64 25.50
N GLU A 82 -22.07 -12.78 24.50
CA GLU A 82 -23.51 -13.03 24.70
C GLU A 82 -23.84 -14.51 25.06
N ARG A 83 -22.83 -15.38 25.11
CA ARG A 83 -22.97 -16.83 25.39
C ARG A 83 -22.41 -17.27 26.75
N SER A 84 -21.91 -16.34 27.57
CA SER A 84 -21.38 -16.58 28.92
C SER A 84 -22.33 -16.12 30.02
#